data_AF-A0A7Z6UXT6-F1
#
_entry.id   AF-A0A7Z6UXT6-F1
#
_cell.length_a   1.000
_cell.length_b   1.000
_cell.length_c   1.000
_cell.angle_alpha   90.00
_cell.angle_beta   90.00
_cell.angle_gamma   90.00
#
_symmetry.space_group_name_H-M   'P 1'
#
loop_
_entity.id
_entity.type
_entity.pdbx_description
1 polymer ?
#
loop_
_entity_poly.entity_id
_entity_poly.type
_entity_poly.pdbx_seq_one_letter_code
_entity_poly.pdbx_strand_id
1 'polypeptide(L)'
;LTTQQDAIHATKSTGGIPHVYSKDLQNFLIPIPPIEIQQEIVKILDQFSALTTDLLAGIPAEIKARKKQYEYYREKLLTFKPLLK
;
A
#
# COMPACT_ATOMS: atom_id res chain seq x y z
N LEU A 1 5.51 -8.62 -18.66
CA LEU A 1 6.05 -7.25 -18.78
C LEU A 1 7.02 -7.07 -17.63
N THR A 2 8.32 -7.02 -17.92
CA THR A 2 9.35 -6.81 -16.90
C THR A 2 9.24 -5.36 -16.43
N THR A 3 8.96 -5.14 -15.15
CA THR A 3 8.82 -3.80 -14.59
C THR A 3 10.20 -3.15 -14.44
N GLN A 4 10.28 -1.82 -14.44
CA GLN A 4 11.54 -1.12 -14.15
C GLN A 4 12.10 -1.48 -12.76
N GLN A 5 11.23 -1.89 -11.84
CA GLN A 5 11.60 -2.41 -10.52
C GLN A 5 12.42 -3.72 -10.62
N ASP A 6 12.06 -4.62 -11.54
CA ASP A 6 12.80 -5.88 -11.75
C ASP A 6 14.21 -5.60 -12.29
N ALA A 7 14.35 -4.58 -13.14
CA ALA A 7 15.64 -4.14 -13.66
C ALA A 7 16.53 -3.55 -12.55
N ILE A 8 15.97 -2.75 -11.64
CA ILE A 8 16.70 -2.20 -10.48
C ILE A 8 17.07 -3.32 -9.49
N HIS A 9 16.21 -4.31 -9.28
CA HIS A 9 16.55 -5.44 -8.41
C HIS A 9 17.64 -6.34 -8.99
N ALA A 10 17.77 -6.41 -10.32
CA ALA A 10 18.82 -7.18 -10.98
C ALA A 10 20.22 -6.56 -10.79
N THR A 11 20.33 -5.24 -10.53
CA THR A 11 21.61 -4.57 -10.28
C THR A 11 22.13 -4.73 -8.85
N LYS A 12 21.47 -5.54 -8.00
CA LYS A 12 21.90 -5.77 -6.61
C LYS A 12 23.23 -6.55 -6.54
N SER A 13 24.09 -6.17 -5.60
CA SER A 13 25.31 -6.95 -5.31
C SER A 13 24.98 -8.30 -4.66
N THR A 14 25.56 -9.39 -5.16
CA THR A 14 25.26 -10.76 -4.68
C THR A 14 26.32 -11.35 -3.74
N GLY A 15 27.44 -10.66 -3.50
CA GLY A 15 28.57 -11.16 -2.70
C GLY A 15 28.47 -10.93 -1.17
N GLY A 16 27.40 -10.29 -0.69
CA GLY A 16 27.20 -9.89 0.71
C GLY A 16 25.75 -9.46 0.98
N ILE A 17 25.50 -8.50 1.90
CA ILE A 17 24.15 -7.94 2.09
C ILE A 17 23.67 -7.35 0.76
N PRO A 18 22.57 -7.86 0.19
CA PRO A 18 22.09 -7.40 -1.10
C PRO A 18 21.68 -5.94 -1.02
N HIS A 19 22.32 -5.09 -1.81
CA HIS A 19 21.95 -3.70 -1.96
C HIS A 19 22.25 -3.22 -3.38
N VAL A 20 21.56 -2.16 -3.78
CA VAL A 20 21.77 -1.47 -5.05
C VAL A 20 22.73 -0.32 -4.80
N TYR A 21 23.82 -0.22 -5.57
CA TYR A 21 24.75 0.89 -5.42
C TYR A 21 24.29 2.11 -6.22
N SER A 22 24.59 3.31 -5.73
CA SER A 22 24.26 4.56 -6.42
C SER A 22 24.86 4.65 -7.83
N LYS A 23 26.08 4.11 -8.03
CA LYS A 23 26.74 4.05 -9.35
C LYS A 23 25.95 3.27 -10.39
N ASP A 24 25.18 2.27 -9.95
CA ASP A 24 24.38 1.42 -10.84
C ASP A 24 23.07 2.12 -11.22
N LEU A 25 22.55 2.97 -10.33
CA LEU A 25 21.35 3.80 -10.57
C LEU A 25 21.63 5.05 -11.38
N GLN A 26 22.85 5.60 -11.35
CA GLN A 26 23.20 6.82 -12.08
C GLN A 26 22.94 6.73 -13.58
N ASN A 27 23.09 5.54 -14.16
CA ASN A 27 22.89 5.31 -15.59
C ASN A 27 21.46 4.80 -15.92
N PHE A 28 20.57 4.73 -14.93
CA PHE A 28 19.23 4.23 -15.13
C PHE A 28 18.35 5.30 -15.79
N LEU A 29 17.85 5.00 -17.00
CA LEU A 29 17.01 5.92 -17.77
C LEU A 29 15.54 5.78 -17.36
N ILE A 30 14.95 6.90 -16.92
CA ILE A 30 13.53 6.99 -16.58
C ILE A 30 12.82 7.79 -17.69
N PRO A 31 11.68 7.31 -18.22
CA PRO A 31 10.90 8.07 -19.19
C PRO A 31 10.28 9.30 -18.51
N ILE A 32 10.49 10.48 -19.10
CA ILE A 32 9.91 11.74 -18.62
C ILE A 32 8.89 12.21 -19.65
N PRO A 33 7.58 12.00 -19.44
CA PRO A 33 6.55 12.49 -20.35
C PRO A 33 6.33 14.01 -20.23
N PRO A 34 5.55 14.65 -21.10
CA PRO A 34 5.13 16.05 -20.95
C PRO A 34 4.51 16.35 -19.58
N ILE A 35 4.67 17.59 -19.09
CA ILE A 35 4.28 17.98 -17.72
C ILE A 35 2.80 17.75 -17.41
N GLU A 36 1.92 17.96 -18.39
CA GLU A 36 0.47 17.74 -18.23
C GLU A 36 0.17 16.27 -17.93
N ILE A 37 0.81 15.36 -18.67
CA ILE A 37 0.66 13.92 -18.46
C ILE A 37 1.26 13.50 -17.11
N GLN A 38 2.40 14.08 -16.71
CA GLN A 38 2.97 13.81 -15.39
C GLN A 38 1.99 14.16 -14.27
N GLN A 39 1.31 15.31 -14.35
CA GLN A 39 0.32 15.73 -13.36
C GLN A 39 -0.89 14.80 -13.29
N GLU A 40 -1.37 14.33 -14.43
CA GLU A 40 -2.46 13.34 -14.47
C GLU A 40 -2.04 12.01 -13.83
N ILE A 41 -0.85 11.52 -14.15
CA ILE A 41 -0.28 10.30 -13.55
C ILE A 41 -0.20 10.45 -12.03
N VAL A 42 0.39 11.54 -11.54
CA VAL A 42 0.52 11.82 -10.10
C VAL A 42 -0.85 11.88 -9.43
N LYS A 43 -1.81 12.60 -10.01
CA LYS A 43 -3.16 12.70 -9.47
C LYS A 43 -3.82 11.32 -9.28
N ILE A 44 -3.69 10.44 -10.26
CA ILE A 44 -4.25 9.09 -10.20
C ILE A 44 -3.53 8.27 -9.11
N LEU A 45 -2.20 8.29 -9.12
CA LEU A 45 -1.40 7.53 -8.15
C LEU A 45 -1.62 8.00 -6.71
N ASP A 46 -1.76 9.31 -6.48
CA ASP A 46 -2.06 9.88 -5.17
C ASP A 46 -3.43 9.45 -4.67
N GLN A 47 -4.45 9.36 -5.55
CA GLN A 47 -5.77 8.85 -5.18
C GLN A 47 -5.71 7.37 -4.76
N PHE A 48 -4.99 6.53 -5.50
CA PHE A 48 -4.80 5.12 -5.13
C PHE A 48 -3.99 4.96 -3.84
N SER A 49 -2.93 5.75 -3.68
CA SER A 49 -2.09 5.77 -2.49
C SER A 49 -2.91 6.15 -1.26
N ALA A 50 -3.67 7.24 -1.33
CA ALA A 50 -4.55 7.68 -0.24
C ALA A 50 -5.61 6.62 0.10
N LEU A 51 -6.21 5.97 -0.89
CA LEU A 51 -7.20 4.93 -0.66
C LEU A 51 -6.63 3.69 0.06
N THR A 52 -5.37 3.33 -0.23
CA THR A 52 -4.79 2.04 0.21
C THR A 52 -3.88 2.15 1.42
N THR A 53 -3.21 3.30 1.62
CA THR A 53 -2.16 3.47 2.64
C THR A 53 -2.54 4.40 3.79
N ASP A 54 -3.54 5.26 3.60
CA ASP A 54 -3.98 6.15 4.68
C ASP A 54 -4.56 5.33 5.84
N LEU A 55 -4.05 5.55 7.05
CA LEU A 55 -4.48 4.85 8.25
C LEU A 55 -5.74 5.46 8.87
N LEU A 56 -6.01 6.73 8.56
CA LEU A 56 -7.15 7.51 9.06
C LEU A 56 -8.29 7.53 8.06
N ALA A 57 -8.02 7.30 6.78
CA ALA A 57 -9.00 7.19 5.72
C ALA A 57 -8.84 5.87 4.94
N GLY A 58 -9.59 5.72 3.84
CA GLY A 58 -9.43 4.59 2.92
C GLY A 58 -9.70 3.20 3.52
N ILE A 59 -9.10 2.19 2.90
CA ILE A 59 -9.30 0.77 3.22
C ILE A 59 -8.85 0.41 4.64
N PRO A 60 -7.67 0.85 5.14
CA PRO A 60 -7.23 0.52 6.50
C PRO A 60 -8.21 1.03 7.57
N ALA A 61 -8.73 2.24 7.41
CA ALA A 61 -9.72 2.81 8.32
C ALA A 61 -11.04 2.03 8.29
N GLU A 62 -11.51 1.64 7.09
CA GLU A 62 -12.71 0.82 6.95
C GLU A 62 -12.53 -0.57 7.59
N ILE A 63 -11.41 -1.25 7.36
CA ILE A 63 -11.11 -2.55 8.00
C ILE A 63 -11.17 -2.43 9.53
N LYS A 64 -10.59 -1.37 10.10
CA LYS A 64 -10.64 -1.12 11.55
C LYS A 64 -12.08 -0.91 12.04
N ALA A 65 -12.87 -0.13 11.32
CA ALA A 65 -14.28 0.10 11.65
C ALA A 65 -15.10 -1.20 11.59
N ARG A 66 -14.90 -2.02 10.55
CA ARG A 66 -15.58 -3.32 10.38
C ARG A 66 -15.18 -4.33 11.45
N LYS A 67 -13.92 -4.37 11.88
CA LYS A 67 -13.48 -5.20 13.00
C LYS A 67 -14.19 -4.80 14.30
N LYS A 68 -14.26 -3.51 14.61
CA LYS A 68 -14.98 -3.01 15.79
C LYS A 68 -16.48 -3.33 15.73
N GLN A 69 -17.08 -3.18 14.55
CA GLN A 69 -18.48 -3.55 14.33
C GLN A 69 -18.71 -5.06 14.57
N TYR A 70 -17.83 -5.90 14.05
CA TYR A 70 -17.88 -7.34 14.25
C TYR A 70 -17.75 -7.71 15.74
N GLU A 71 -16.78 -7.13 16.45
CA GLU A 71 -16.58 -7.34 17.89
C GLU A 71 -17.84 -7.00 18.69
N TYR A 72 -18.44 -5.82 18.44
CA TYR A 72 -19.68 -5.40 19.09
C TYR A 72 -20.82 -6.40 18.89
N TYR A 73 -21.05 -6.84 17.64
CA TYR A 73 -22.12 -7.80 17.36
C TYR A 73 -21.83 -9.19 17.90
N ARG A 74 -20.57 -9.63 17.86
CA ARG A 74 -20.13 -10.88 18.48
C ARG A 74 -20.43 -10.88 19.98
N GLU A 75 -20.07 -9.82 20.69
CA GLU A 75 -20.35 -9.71 22.13
C GLU A 75 -21.84 -9.67 22.42
N LYS A 76 -22.61 -8.90 21.64
CA LYS A 76 -24.07 -8.81 21.78
C LYS A 76 -24.78 -10.16 21.57
N LEU A 77 -24.32 -10.97 20.63
CA LEU A 77 -24.86 -12.32 20.38
C LEU A 77 -24.47 -13.31 21.49
N LEU A 78 -23.32 -13.13 22.11
CA LEU A 78 -22.81 -14.00 23.18
C LEU A 78 -23.28 -13.57 24.57
N THR A 79 -23.84 -12.37 24.71
CA THR A 79 -24.51 -11.91 25.94
C THR A 79 -25.97 -12.32 25.93
N PHE A 80 -26.22 -13.56 26.36
CA PHE A 80 -27.58 -14.01 26.60
C PHE A 80 -28.13 -13.35 27.86
N LYS A 81 -29.26 -12.64 27.74
CA LYS A 81 -30.04 -12.25 28.92
C LYS A 81 -30.58 -13.54 29.54
N PRO A 82 -30.36 -13.78 30.85
CA PRO A 82 -30.96 -14.93 31.51
C PRO A 82 -32.48 -14.79 31.42
N LEU A 83 -33.15 -15.87 31.04
CA LEU A 83 -34.60 -15.97 31.13
C LEU A 83 -34.97 -15.83 32.60
N LEU A 84 -35.59 -14.71 32.97
CA LEU A 84 -36.18 -14.51 34.29
C LEU A 84 -37.22 -15.63 34.47
N LYS A 85 -36.94 -16.55 35.40
CA LYS A 85 -37.89 -17.57 35.88
C LYS A 85 -38.78 -16.97 36.94
#